data_AF-A0A950RYK3-F1
#
_entry.id   AF-A0A950RYK3-F1
#
_cell.length_a   1.000
_cell.length_b   1.000
_cell.length_c   1.000
_cell.angle_alpha   90.00
_cell.angle_beta   90.00
_cell.angle_gamma   90.00
#
_symmetry.space_group_name_H-M   'P 1'
#
loop_
_entity.id
_entity.type
_entity.pdbx_description
1 polymer ?
#
loop_
_entity_poly.entity_id
_entity_poly.type
_entity_poly.pdbx_seq_one_letter_code
_entity_poly.pdbx_strand_id
1 'polypeptide(L)' 'QDAGVACLSGTAFGSHGEGYLRFSYANSLENIELALQRMQALLERAPVARTSS' A
#
# COMPACT_ATOMS: atom_id res chain seq x y z
N GLN A 1 -2.03 -5.35 10.20
CA GLN A 1 -1.31 -4.05 10.18
C GLN A 1 0.17 -4.35 10.04
N ASP A 2 0.61 -4.84 8.88
CA ASP A 2 1.71 -5.82 8.88
C ASP A 2 3.05 -5.32 8.30
N ALA A 3 3.06 -4.14 7.66
CA ALA A 3 4.28 -3.54 7.08
C ALA A 3 4.78 -2.27 7.79
N GLY A 4 4.05 -1.73 8.77
CA GLY A 4 4.44 -0.47 9.42
C GLY A 4 4.45 0.74 8.48
N VAL A 5 3.56 0.74 7.47
CA VAL A 5 3.33 1.86 6.54
C VAL A 5 1.85 2.26 6.64
N ALA A 6 1.59 3.53 6.95
CA ALA A 6 0.24 4.06 7.02
C ALA A 6 -0.27 4.46 5.62
N CYS A 7 -1.49 4.05 5.29
CA CYS A 7 -2.19 4.41 4.06
C CYS A 7 -3.69 4.54 4.33
N LEU A 8 -4.41 5.14 3.38
CA LEU A 8 -5.87 5.17 3.40
C LEU A 8 -6.42 4.18 2.38
N SER A 9 -7.52 3.52 2.72
CA SER A 9 -8.33 2.80 1.74
C SER A 9 -8.85 3.77 0.68
N GLY A 10 -8.82 3.37 -0.59
CA GLY A 10 -9.40 4.16 -1.67
C GLY A 10 -10.90 4.41 -1.47
N THR A 11 -11.60 3.48 -0.82
CA THR A 11 -13.03 3.64 -0.49
C THR A 11 -13.33 4.79 0.46
N ALA A 12 -12.31 5.34 1.16
CA ALA A 12 -12.45 6.58 1.92
C ALA A 12 -12.79 7.80 1.05
N PHE A 13 -12.62 7.70 -0.28
CA PHE A 13 -12.91 8.76 -1.26
C PHE A 13 -14.13 8.43 -2.15
N GLY A 14 -14.88 7.38 -1.83
CA GLY A 14 -16.05 6.92 -2.58
C GLY A 14 -15.88 5.52 -3.14
N SER A 15 -16.98 4.95 -3.65
CA SER A 15 -17.03 3.55 -4.12
C SER A 15 -16.06 3.22 -5.25
N HIS A 16 -15.70 4.21 -6.07
CA HIS A 16 -14.75 4.05 -7.17
C HIS A 16 -13.29 3.82 -6.71
N GLY A 17 -13.01 3.93 -5.41
CA GLY A 17 -11.71 3.62 -4.83
C GLY A 17 -11.54 2.16 -4.36
N GLU A 18 -12.51 1.29 -4.63
CA GLU A 18 -12.40 -0.15 -4.35
C GLU A 18 -11.17 -0.76 -5.04
N GLY A 19 -10.38 -1.55 -4.31
CA GLY A 19 -9.14 -2.15 -4.81
C GLY A 19 -7.93 -1.20 -4.84
N TYR A 20 -8.07 0.06 -4.42
CA TYR A 20 -6.97 1.04 -4.39
C TYR A 20 -6.57 1.46 -2.97
N LEU A 21 -5.33 1.91 -2.82
CA LEU A 21 -4.80 2.54 -1.62
C LEU A 21 -4.27 3.94 -1.95
N ARG A 22 -4.36 4.87 -0.98
CA ARG A 22 -3.78 6.21 -1.08
C ARG A 22 -2.63 6.39 -0.10
N PHE A 23 -1.49 6.84 -0.63
CA PHE A 23 -0.32 7.24 0.14
C PHE A 23 -0.11 8.77 0.04
N SER A 24 0.45 9.37 1.09
CA SER A 24 1.00 10.72 1.03
C SER A 24 2.49 10.62 0.76
N TYR A 25 2.98 11.33 -0.26
CA TYR A 25 4.40 11.41 -0.58
C TYR A 25 5.09 12.64 0.03
N ALA A 26 4.36 13.47 0.80
CA ALA A 26 4.90 14.65 1.48
C ALA A 26 5.73 14.24 2.71
N ASN A 27 6.87 13.60 2.47
CA ASN A 27 7.80 13.08 3.46
C ASN A 27 9.22 13.08 2.87
N SER A 28 10.25 12.76 3.67
CA SER A 28 11.63 12.64 3.19
C SER A 28 11.78 11.45 2.23
N LEU A 29 12.76 11.53 1.33
CA LEU A 29 13.04 10.45 0.38
C LEU A 29 13.42 9.16 1.10
N GLU A 30 14.19 9.26 2.19
CA GLU A 30 14.63 8.12 3.00
C GLU A 30 13.42 7.37 3.61
N ASN A 31 12.41 8.11 4.09
CA ASN A 31 11.19 7.51 4.60
C ASN A 31 10.35 6.85 3.50
N ILE A 32 10.33 7.43 2.30
CA ILE A 32 9.63 6.85 1.14
C ILE A 32 10.32 5.55 0.73
N GLU A 33 11.65 5.54 0.62
CA GLU A 33 12.43 4.34 0.30
C GLU A 33 12.22 3.24 1.33
N LEU A 34 12.26 3.57 2.63
CA LEU A 34 11.99 2.61 3.70
C LEU A 34 10.57 2.04 3.62
N ALA A 35 9.57 2.87 3.31
CA ALA A 35 8.20 2.41 3.13
C ALA A 35 8.08 1.43 1.95
N LEU A 36 8.74 1.71 0.82
CA LEU A 36 8.77 0.82 -0.35
C LEU A 36 9.41 -0.53 -0.01
N GLN A 37 10.55 -0.53 0.69
CA GLN A 37 11.22 -1.77 1.15
C GLN A 37 10.31 -2.62 2.04
N ARG A 38 9.59 -2.00 2.97
CA ARG A 38 8.64 -2.69 3.86
C ARG A 38 7.47 -3.29 3.09
N MET A 39 6.93 -2.55 2.12
CA MET A 39 5.84 -3.04 1.26
C MET A 39 6.30 -4.22 0.38
N GLN A 40 7.50 -4.16 -0.18
CA GLN A 40 8.08 -5.28 -0.94
C GLN A 40 8.16 -6.54 -0.09
N ALA A 41 8.74 -6.46 1.12
CA ALA A 41 8.87 -7.61 2.02
C ALA A 41 7.51 -8.20 2.42
N LEU A 42 6.46 -7.37 2.52
CA LEU A 42 5.10 -7.84 2.77
C LEU A 42 4.53 -8.60 1.55
N LEU A 43 4.67 -8.04 0.35
CA LEU A 43 4.13 -8.61 -0.88
C LEU A 43 4.79 -9.94 -1.25
N GLU A 44 6.09 -10.11 -0.99
CA GLU A 44 6.80 -11.37 -1.19
C GLU A 44 6.28 -12.50 -0.29
N ARG A 45 5.72 -12.16 0.88
CA ARG A 45 5.15 -13.13 1.83
C ARG A 45 3.68 -13.40 1.60
N ALA A 46 2.99 -12.53 0.87
CA ALA A 46 1.58 -12.67 0.60
C ALA A 46 1.37 -13.70 -0.52
N PRO A 47 0.46 -14.68 -0.36
CA PRO A 47 0.05 -15.50 -1.49
C PRO A 47 -0.59 -14.58 -2.54
N VAL A 48 -0.02 -14.53 -3.75
CA VAL A 48 -0.58 -13.77 -4.85
C VAL A 48 -1.97 -14.32 -5.16
N ALA A 49 -3.01 -13.66 -4.67
CA ALA A 49 -4.36 -13.87 -5.15
C ALA A 49 -4.37 -13.38 -6.59
N ARG A 50 -4.36 -14.32 -7.54
CA ARG A 50 -4.54 -14.00 -8.97
C ARG A 50 -5.93 -13.39 -9.09
N THR A 51 -6.01 -12.07 -9.22
CA THR A 51 -7.25 -11.37 -9.52
C THR A 51 -7.71 -11.86 -10.89
N SER A 52 -8.74 -12.70 -10.92
CA SER A 52 -9.46 -13.03 -12.15
C SER A 52 -10.09 -11.75 -12.68
N SER A 53 -9.93 -11.57 -14.00
CA SER A 53 -10.44 -10.48 -14.84
C SER A 53 -11.81 -9.93 -14.46
#